data_AF-A0AA47NTA7-F1
#
_entry.id   AF-A0AA47NTA7-F1
#
_cell.length_a   1.000
_cell.length_b   1.000
_cell.length_c   1.000
_cell.angle_alpha   90.00
_cell.angle_beta   90.00
_cell.angle_gamma   90.00
#
_symmetry.space_group_name_H-M   'P 1'
#
loop_
_entity.id
_entity.type
_entity.pdbx_description
1 polymer ?
#
loop_
_entity_poly.entity_id
_entity_poly.type
_entity_poly.pdbx_seq_one_letter_code
_entity_poly.pdbx_strand_id
1 'polypeptide(L)'
;MSSIIWSIGTDRFSKKELKARSNTQLKENSHLKIAILRGNLQRLKKAFHEVTDFEKPALTEIRDNLRERIKILRRVEFHHRDRKRRMKERVDFKYLSKLLGDKRSGELKATKEQVEEHLQVHSDPRREDSLEEMEKLIKPANYLLRHRGTKLAGCQQLSQGQRKISPRTKWHSVQGVQVLRKAQKTGGSMKEEPPRVS
;
A
#
# COMPACT_ATOMS: atom_id res chain seq x y z
N MET A 1 22.73 30.70 -39.02
CA MET A 1 22.66 29.21 -39.05
C MET A 1 21.83 28.61 -37.91
N SER A 2 21.91 29.10 -36.67
CA SER A 2 21.16 28.58 -35.52
C SER A 2 19.62 28.61 -35.66
N SER A 3 19.08 29.65 -36.32
CA SER A 3 17.62 29.79 -36.53
C SER A 3 17.03 28.69 -37.44
N ILE A 4 17.77 28.26 -38.46
CA ILE A 4 17.34 27.20 -39.40
C ILE A 4 17.33 25.84 -38.70
N ILE A 5 18.35 25.57 -37.88
CA ILE A 5 18.42 24.32 -37.10
C ILE A 5 17.28 24.27 -36.08
N TRP A 6 16.96 25.40 -35.45
CA TRP A 6 15.86 25.52 -34.52
C TRP A 6 14.49 25.29 -35.18
N SER A 7 14.24 25.92 -36.34
CA SER A 7 12.97 25.76 -37.06
C SER A 7 12.74 24.32 -37.50
N ILE A 8 13.73 23.68 -38.12
CA ILE A 8 13.68 22.25 -38.51
C ILE A 8 13.43 21.35 -37.30
N GLY A 9 14.10 21.64 -36.17
CA GLY A 9 13.91 20.90 -34.93
C GLY A 9 12.50 21.04 -34.37
N THR A 10 11.94 22.26 -34.36
CA THR A 10 10.58 22.50 -33.85
C THR A 10 9.49 21.88 -34.72
N ASP A 11 9.70 21.85 -36.04
CA ASP A 11 8.74 21.35 -37.01
C ASP A 11 8.64 19.81 -36.95
N ARG A 12 9.79 19.13 -36.81
CA ARG A 12 9.85 17.66 -36.75
C ARG A 12 9.48 17.08 -35.40
N PHE A 13 9.85 17.75 -34.31
CA PHE A 13 9.76 17.16 -32.97
C PHE A 13 8.68 17.79 -32.08
N SER A 14 7.96 18.78 -32.61
CA SER A 14 7.03 19.63 -31.86
C SER A 14 7.70 20.35 -30.68
N LYS A 15 7.21 21.54 -30.33
CA LYS A 15 7.68 22.21 -29.12
C LYS A 15 7.17 21.40 -27.92
N LYS A 16 8.06 20.74 -27.20
CA LYS A 16 7.72 20.23 -25.86
C LYS A 16 7.40 21.43 -25.00
N GLU A 17 6.12 21.62 -24.69
CA GLU A 17 5.74 22.54 -23.62
C GLU A 17 6.51 22.10 -22.38
N LEU A 18 7.31 23.00 -21.83
CA LEU A 18 7.90 22.81 -20.53
C LEU A 18 6.72 22.70 -19.58
N LYS A 19 6.37 21.46 -19.19
CA LYS A 19 5.38 21.22 -18.16
C LYS A 19 5.71 22.18 -17.02
N ALA A 20 4.77 23.04 -16.67
CA ALA A 20 4.91 23.96 -15.56
C ALA A 20 5.54 23.17 -14.43
N ARG A 21 6.67 23.66 -13.90
CA ARG A 21 7.34 23.01 -12.77
C ARG A 21 6.26 22.84 -11.72
N SER A 22 5.77 21.60 -11.55
CA SER A 22 4.84 21.32 -10.47
C SER A 22 5.54 21.86 -9.24
N ASN A 23 4.85 22.66 -8.45
CA ASN A 23 5.35 23.14 -7.18
C ASN A 23 5.53 21.91 -6.29
N THR A 24 6.60 21.14 -6.54
CA THR A 24 7.12 20.13 -5.65
C THR A 24 7.52 20.93 -4.46
N GLN A 25 6.56 21.10 -3.54
CA GLN A 25 6.81 21.57 -2.20
C GLN A 25 8.13 20.93 -1.81
N LEU A 26 9.17 21.76 -1.69
CA LEU A 26 10.47 21.35 -1.21
C LEU A 26 10.15 20.44 -0.03
N LYS A 27 10.45 19.14 -0.15
CA LYS A 27 10.12 18.17 0.88
C LYS A 27 10.77 18.68 2.14
N GLU A 28 9.98 19.33 3.00
CA GLU A 28 10.50 19.84 4.24
C GLU A 28 11.07 18.64 4.98
N ASN A 29 12.36 18.70 5.28
CA ASN A 29 13.12 17.56 5.77
C ASN A 29 12.43 17.04 7.03
N SER A 30 11.84 15.84 6.96
CA SER A 30 11.06 15.26 8.06
C SER A 30 11.89 15.11 9.34
N HIS A 31 13.21 14.95 9.18
CA HIS A 31 14.20 15.03 10.26
C HIS A 31 14.20 16.36 11.01
N LEU A 32 14.12 17.51 10.31
CA LEU A 32 14.04 18.83 10.95
C LEU A 32 12.73 18.99 11.72
N LYS A 33 11.61 18.56 11.14
CA LYS A 33 10.30 18.57 11.84
C LYS A 33 10.36 17.73 13.13
N ILE A 34 10.92 16.53 13.06
CA ILE A 34 11.09 15.67 14.24
C ILE A 34 12.01 16.32 15.28
N ALA A 35 13.09 17.00 14.85
CA ALA A 35 13.99 17.70 15.76
C ALA A 35 13.28 18.86 16.49
N ILE A 36 12.49 19.67 15.77
CA ILE A 36 11.68 20.75 16.34
C ILE A 36 10.68 20.17 17.36
N LEU A 37 9.94 19.11 16.99
CA LEU A 37 8.97 18.48 17.91
C LEU A 37 9.65 17.92 19.16
N ARG A 38 10.86 17.37 19.05
CA ARG A 38 11.66 16.92 20.20
C ARG A 38 12.13 18.08 21.08
N GLY A 39 12.53 19.20 20.48
CA GLY A 39 12.84 20.42 21.21
C GLY A 39 11.64 20.94 22.00
N ASN A 40 10.45 20.94 21.38
CA ASN A 40 9.21 21.32 22.04
C ASN A 40 8.86 20.38 23.22
N LEU A 41 9.08 19.06 23.06
CA LEU A 41 8.92 18.11 24.16
C LEU A 41 9.88 18.38 25.32
N GLN A 42 11.12 18.78 25.05
CA GLN A 42 12.08 19.14 26.10
C GLN A 42 11.65 20.42 26.82
N ARG A 43 11.13 21.43 26.10
CA ARG A 43 10.57 22.65 26.71
C ARG A 43 9.37 22.35 27.58
N LEU A 44 8.44 21.52 27.09
CA LEU A 44 7.28 21.05 27.87
C LEU A 44 7.70 20.28 29.12
N LYS A 45 8.78 19.48 29.06
CA LYS A 45 9.29 18.78 30.24
C LYS A 45 9.71 19.77 31.34
N LYS A 46 10.35 20.88 30.97
CA LYS A 46 10.73 21.94 31.93
C LYS A 46 9.50 22.62 32.50
N ALA A 47 8.58 23.08 31.63
CA ALA A 47 7.33 23.71 32.05
C ALA A 47 6.49 22.81 32.97
N PHE A 48 6.46 21.49 32.72
CA PHE A 48 5.74 20.54 33.55
C PHE A 48 6.26 20.44 35.01
N HIS A 49 7.51 20.83 35.26
CA HIS A 49 8.06 20.89 36.62
C HIS A 49 7.79 22.22 37.32
N GLU A 50 7.58 23.30 36.56
CA GLU A 50 7.35 24.66 37.09
C GLU A 50 5.87 24.95 37.34
N VAL A 51 4.97 24.21 36.67
CA VAL A 51 3.53 24.49 36.63
C VAL A 51 2.75 23.81 37.76
N THR A 52 1.65 24.45 38.17
CA THR A 52 0.71 23.96 39.21
C THR A 52 -0.03 22.69 38.78
N ASP A 53 -0.52 21.92 39.75
CA ASP A 53 -1.15 20.61 39.49
C ASP A 53 -2.40 20.68 38.60
N PHE A 54 -3.10 21.81 38.60
CA PHE A 54 -4.31 22.03 37.78
C PHE A 54 -4.04 22.09 36.28
N GLU A 55 -2.87 22.59 35.87
CA GLU A 55 -2.51 22.78 34.46
C GLU A 55 -1.72 21.58 33.89
N LYS A 56 -1.20 20.70 34.77
CA LYS A 56 -0.56 19.43 34.37
C LYS A 56 -1.38 18.57 33.41
N PRO A 57 -2.71 18.36 33.56
CA PRO A 57 -3.50 17.59 32.61
C PRO A 57 -3.45 18.18 31.19
N ALA A 58 -3.59 19.49 31.04
CA ALA A 58 -3.52 20.16 29.73
C ALA A 58 -2.13 19.99 29.09
N LEU A 59 -1.06 20.11 29.89
CA LEU A 59 0.31 19.88 29.41
C LEU A 59 0.55 18.44 28.96
N THR A 60 -0.05 17.45 29.64
CA THR A 60 0.02 16.05 29.21
C THR A 60 -0.65 15.82 27.86
N GLU A 61 -1.80 16.44 27.60
CA GLU A 61 -2.47 16.36 26.30
C GLU A 61 -1.60 16.94 25.18
N ILE A 62 -0.98 18.10 25.40
CA ILE A 62 -0.06 18.71 24.44
C ILE A 62 1.14 17.79 24.18
N ARG A 63 1.70 17.20 25.24
CA ARG A 63 2.82 16.25 25.13
C ARG A 63 2.46 15.03 24.29
N ASP A 64 1.27 14.46 24.50
CA ASP A 64 0.84 13.26 23.80
C ASP A 64 0.54 13.55 22.32
N ASN A 65 -0.09 14.69 22.01
CA ASN A 65 -0.23 15.19 20.64
C ASN A 65 1.12 15.32 19.90
N LEU A 66 2.14 15.88 20.55
CA LEU A 66 3.47 15.98 19.95
C LEU A 66 4.11 14.61 19.70
N ARG A 67 3.95 13.67 20.63
CA ARG A 67 4.42 12.28 20.48
C ARG A 67 3.73 11.58 19.33
N GLU A 68 2.43 11.78 19.15
CA GLU A 68 1.66 11.25 18.02
C GLU A 68 2.15 11.81 16.69
N ARG A 69 2.38 13.12 16.61
CA ARG A 69 2.96 13.75 15.41
C ARG A 69 4.31 13.14 15.04
N ILE A 70 5.19 12.91 16.02
CA ILE A 70 6.48 12.23 15.79
C ILE A 70 6.27 10.80 15.26
N LYS A 71 5.32 10.03 15.83
CA LYS A 71 5.01 8.67 15.38
C LYS A 71 4.52 8.67 13.92
N ILE A 72 3.63 9.60 13.56
CA ILE A 72 3.11 9.73 12.20
C ILE A 72 4.23 10.04 11.22
N LEU A 73 5.07 11.03 11.51
CA LEU A 73 6.21 11.40 10.64
C LEU A 73 7.15 10.22 10.41
N ARG A 74 7.52 9.48 11.46
CA ARG A 74 8.37 8.29 11.35
C ARG A 74 7.74 7.18 10.52
N ARG A 75 6.42 6.96 10.67
CA ARG A 75 5.69 5.96 9.90
C ARG A 75 5.68 6.32 8.42
N VAL A 76 5.46 7.60 8.09
CA VAL A 76 5.53 8.11 6.71
C VAL A 76 6.93 7.89 6.13
N GLU A 77 7.99 8.26 6.87
CA GLU A 77 9.38 8.01 6.47
C GLU A 77 9.65 6.52 6.21
N PHE A 78 9.22 5.65 7.14
CA PHE A 78 9.35 4.20 7.01
C PHE A 78 8.67 3.71 5.74
N HIS A 79 7.41 4.11 5.47
CA HIS A 79 6.69 3.73 4.26
C HIS A 79 7.36 4.24 2.98
N HIS A 80 8.02 5.40 3.01
CA HIS A 80 8.80 5.87 1.86
C HIS A 80 10.06 5.02 1.64
N ARG A 81 10.80 4.70 2.70
CA ARG A 81 12.00 3.84 2.63
C ARG A 81 11.65 2.43 2.16
N ASP A 82 10.59 1.85 2.73
CA ASP A 82 10.08 0.54 2.37
C ASP A 82 9.60 0.49 0.92
N ARG A 83 8.86 1.49 0.44
CA ARG A 83 8.48 1.59 -0.98
C ARG A 83 9.69 1.63 -1.90
N LYS A 84 10.72 2.43 -1.55
CA LYS A 84 11.96 2.52 -2.33
C LYS A 84 12.71 1.19 -2.34
N ARG A 85 12.80 0.51 -1.20
CA ARG A 85 13.38 -0.83 -1.07
C ARG A 85 12.65 -1.84 -1.96
N ARG A 86 11.32 -1.95 -1.83
CA ARG A 86 10.49 -2.85 -2.66
C ARG A 86 10.61 -2.55 -4.14
N MET A 87 10.71 -1.27 -4.52
CA MET A 87 10.95 -0.89 -5.91
C MET A 87 12.30 -1.38 -6.41
N LYS A 88 13.36 -1.28 -5.59
CA LYS A 88 14.69 -1.79 -5.93
C LYS A 88 14.67 -3.32 -6.09
N GLU A 89 14.08 -4.04 -5.14
CA GLU A 89 13.91 -5.50 -5.20
C GLU A 89 13.20 -5.91 -6.50
N ARG A 90 12.13 -5.20 -6.89
CA ARG A 90 11.43 -5.45 -8.16
C ARG A 90 12.29 -5.19 -9.40
N VAL A 91 13.23 -4.23 -9.35
CA VAL A 91 14.15 -3.94 -10.47
C VAL A 91 15.11 -5.11 -10.68
N ASP A 92 15.58 -5.74 -9.61
CA ASP A 92 16.54 -6.84 -9.68
C ASP A 92 15.92 -8.09 -10.36
N PHE A 93 14.61 -8.28 -10.26
CA PHE A 93 13.88 -9.34 -10.98
C PHE A 93 13.55 -9.00 -12.45
N LYS A 94 13.88 -7.82 -12.96
CA LYS A 94 13.61 -7.44 -14.36
C LYS A 94 14.40 -8.26 -15.36
N TYR A 95 15.58 -8.75 -14.97
CA TYR A 95 16.38 -9.63 -15.84
C TYR A 95 15.63 -10.95 -16.07
N LEU A 96 15.14 -11.57 -14.99
CA LEU A 96 14.39 -12.81 -15.06
C LEU A 96 13.05 -12.64 -15.78
N SER A 97 12.34 -11.52 -15.60
CA SER A 97 11.10 -11.27 -16.35
C SER A 97 11.36 -11.03 -17.84
N LYS A 98 12.51 -10.47 -18.23
CA LYS A 98 12.90 -10.37 -19.65
C LYS A 98 13.28 -11.73 -20.23
N LEU A 99 13.95 -12.57 -19.45
CA LEU A 99 14.40 -13.89 -19.90
C LEU A 99 13.25 -14.91 -19.99
N LEU A 100 12.40 -14.97 -18.95
CA LEU A 100 11.28 -15.90 -18.86
C LEU A 100 10.00 -15.38 -19.55
N GLY A 101 10.05 -14.16 -20.07
CA GLY A 101 8.91 -13.43 -20.60
C GLY A 101 8.07 -12.76 -19.51
N ASP A 102 7.29 -11.75 -19.89
CA ASP A 102 6.33 -11.13 -19.00
C ASP A 102 5.36 -12.17 -18.47
N LYS A 103 4.91 -11.98 -17.21
CA LYS A 103 3.89 -12.84 -16.61
C LYS A 103 2.71 -12.93 -17.58
N ARG A 104 2.46 -14.11 -18.14
CA ARG A 104 1.28 -14.35 -18.97
C ARG A 104 0.06 -14.22 -18.08
N SER A 105 -0.55 -13.04 -18.06
CA SER A 105 -1.90 -12.87 -17.55
C SER A 105 -2.85 -13.40 -18.61
N GLY A 106 -3.60 -14.45 -18.27
CA GLY A 106 -4.60 -15.03 -19.14
C GLY A 106 -5.81 -15.45 -18.32
N GLU A 107 -6.98 -15.37 -18.94
CA GLU A 107 -8.18 -16.01 -18.43
C GLU A 107 -8.10 -17.49 -18.80
N LEU A 108 -8.28 -18.38 -17.81
CA LEU A 108 -8.34 -19.81 -18.07
C LEU A 108 -9.60 -20.08 -18.87
N LYS A 109 -9.44 -20.60 -20.09
CA LYS A 109 -10.57 -21.00 -20.94
C LYS A 109 -11.32 -22.19 -20.37
N ALA A 110 -10.64 -23.01 -19.57
CA ALA A 110 -11.22 -24.17 -18.92
C ALA A 110 -12.03 -23.77 -17.70
N THR A 111 -13.24 -24.31 -17.59
CA THR A 111 -14.05 -24.16 -16.37
C THR A 111 -13.46 -25.01 -15.23
N LYS A 112 -13.79 -24.65 -13.98
CA LYS A 112 -13.33 -25.38 -12.79
C LYS A 112 -13.67 -26.87 -12.85
N GLU A 113 -14.86 -27.19 -13.37
CA GLU A 113 -15.35 -28.55 -13.54
C GLU A 113 -14.50 -29.35 -14.53
N GLN A 114 -14.18 -28.77 -15.70
CA GLN A 114 -13.30 -29.41 -16.69
C GLN A 114 -11.89 -29.68 -16.14
N VAL A 115 -11.40 -28.79 -15.29
CA VAL A 115 -10.11 -28.97 -14.63
C VAL A 115 -10.17 -30.11 -13.60
N GLU A 116 -11.24 -30.18 -12.81
CA GLU A 116 -11.44 -31.23 -11.81
C GLU A 116 -11.60 -32.61 -12.46
N GLU A 117 -12.34 -32.71 -13.56
CA GLU A 117 -12.49 -33.94 -14.35
C GLU A 117 -11.14 -34.41 -14.92
N HIS A 118 -10.35 -33.50 -15.50
CA HIS A 118 -9.02 -33.85 -15.99
C HIS A 118 -8.06 -34.28 -14.88
N LEU A 119 -8.15 -33.66 -13.69
CA LEU A 119 -7.35 -34.05 -12.54
C LEU A 119 -7.74 -35.43 -11.99
N GLN A 120 -9.00 -35.84 -12.12
CA GLN A 120 -9.44 -37.18 -11.71
C GLN A 120 -8.80 -38.30 -12.55
N VAL A 121 -8.55 -38.06 -13.84
CA VAL A 121 -7.89 -39.03 -14.74
C VAL A 121 -6.47 -39.39 -14.27
N HIS A 122 -5.79 -38.45 -13.60
CA HIS A 122 -4.44 -38.63 -13.09
C HIS A 122 -4.38 -38.84 -11.57
N SER A 123 -5.54 -38.96 -10.91
CA SER A 123 -5.60 -39.25 -9.50
C SER A 123 -5.25 -40.71 -9.25
N ASP A 124 -4.39 -40.95 -8.26
CA ASP A 124 -4.11 -42.31 -7.77
C ASP A 124 -5.43 -42.93 -7.24
N PRO A 125 -5.80 -44.16 -7.67
CA PRO A 125 -6.95 -44.87 -7.12
C PRO A 125 -6.90 -45.06 -5.60
N ARG A 126 -5.69 -45.09 -5.01
CA ARG A 126 -5.47 -45.28 -3.56
C ARG A 126 -5.29 -43.96 -2.81
N ARG A 127 -5.67 -42.83 -3.41
CA ARG A 127 -5.51 -41.49 -2.81
C ARG A 127 -6.28 -41.33 -1.49
N GLU A 128 -7.42 -42.00 -1.37
CA GLU A 128 -8.29 -41.93 -0.19
C GLU A 128 -7.92 -42.98 0.87
N ASP A 129 -7.05 -43.92 0.53
CA ASP A 129 -6.56 -44.91 1.48
C ASP A 129 -5.63 -44.23 2.49
N SER A 130 -5.87 -44.48 3.77
CA SER A 130 -4.93 -44.05 4.81
C SER A 130 -3.59 -44.73 4.57
N LEU A 131 -2.54 -43.94 4.33
CA LEU A 131 -1.18 -44.48 4.27
C LEU A 131 -0.90 -45.25 5.56
N GLU A 132 -0.40 -46.47 5.43
CA GLU A 132 0.07 -47.25 6.58
C GLU A 132 1.17 -46.48 7.31
N GLU A 133 1.18 -46.56 8.64
CA GLU A 133 2.27 -45.98 9.43
C GLU A 133 3.59 -46.63 9.02
N MET A 134 4.35 -45.92 8.18
CA MET A 134 5.69 -46.35 7.83
C MET A 134 6.57 -46.26 9.07
N GLU A 135 6.85 -47.39 9.71
CA GLU A 135 7.76 -47.51 10.87
C GLU A 135 9.17 -46.95 10.59
N LYS A 136 9.52 -46.79 9.30
CA LYS A 136 10.77 -46.21 8.79
C LYS A 136 10.71 -44.71 8.51
N LEU A 137 9.67 -43.99 8.95
CA LEU A 137 9.77 -42.55 9.04
C LEU A 137 10.95 -42.23 9.96
N ILE A 138 12.01 -41.68 9.37
CA ILE A 138 13.11 -41.07 10.12
C ILE A 138 12.43 -40.07 11.05
N LYS A 139 12.28 -40.43 12.33
CA LYS A 139 11.90 -39.48 13.37
C LYS A 139 12.89 -38.35 13.17
N PRO A 140 12.45 -37.12 12.82
CA PRO A 140 13.40 -36.04 12.68
C PRO A 140 14.12 -36.02 14.03
N ALA A 141 15.42 -36.31 14.00
CA ALA A 141 16.23 -36.19 15.19
C ALA A 141 15.89 -34.80 15.74
N ASN A 142 15.61 -34.69 17.02
CA ASN A 142 15.45 -33.39 17.67
C ASN A 142 16.81 -32.69 17.61
N TYR A 143 17.23 -32.24 16.42
CA TYR A 143 18.25 -31.25 16.29
C TYR A 143 17.61 -30.02 16.90
N LEU A 144 18.05 -29.74 18.12
CA LEU A 144 17.93 -28.44 18.75
C LEU A 144 18.52 -27.43 17.76
N LEU A 145 17.68 -26.99 16.81
CA LEU A 145 17.86 -25.75 16.09
C LEU A 145 17.86 -24.71 17.18
N ARG A 146 19.07 -24.35 17.60
CA ARG A 146 19.39 -23.15 18.35
C ARG A 146 19.05 -21.97 17.45
N HIS A 147 17.75 -21.76 17.22
CA HIS A 147 17.22 -20.59 16.56
C HIS A 147 17.53 -19.41 17.46
N ARG A 148 18.61 -18.69 17.11
CA ARG A 148 18.73 -17.30 17.50
C ARG A 148 17.56 -16.54 16.87
N GLY A 149 16.49 -16.38 17.64
CA GLY A 149 15.62 -15.21 17.59
C GLY A 149 14.75 -14.99 16.35
N THR A 150 14.04 -15.99 15.85
CA THR A 150 12.86 -15.73 15.01
C THR A 150 11.62 -16.44 15.57
N LYS A 151 10.58 -15.64 15.85
CA LYS A 151 9.29 -16.09 16.38
C LYS A 151 8.58 -16.96 15.35
N LEU A 152 8.71 -18.28 15.45
CA LEU A 152 7.83 -19.25 14.78
C LEU A 152 6.62 -19.52 15.69
N ALA A 153 5.69 -18.57 15.76
CA ALA A 153 4.42 -18.72 16.46
C ALA A 153 3.23 -18.86 15.49
N GLY A 154 3.46 -19.40 14.29
CA GLY A 154 2.45 -19.37 13.22
C GLY A 154 2.28 -20.62 12.35
N CYS A 155 3.00 -21.71 12.58
CA CYS A 155 3.02 -22.84 11.62
C CYS A 155 2.38 -24.16 12.10
N GLN A 156 1.73 -24.22 13.27
CA GLN A 156 1.11 -25.46 13.76
C GLN A 156 -0.44 -25.49 13.73
N GLN A 157 -1.11 -24.52 13.10
CA GLN A 157 -2.59 -24.43 13.14
C GLN A 157 -3.26 -24.50 11.75
N LEU A 158 -2.70 -25.27 10.82
CA LEU A 158 -3.35 -25.54 9.53
C LEU A 158 -3.83 -26.99 9.35
N SER A 159 -3.68 -27.86 10.37
CA SER A 159 -4.14 -29.27 10.30
C SER A 159 -5.48 -29.53 11.00
N GLN A 160 -6.13 -28.53 11.58
CA GLN A 160 -7.50 -28.67 12.05
C GLN A 160 -8.35 -27.57 11.43
N GLY A 161 -9.16 -27.96 10.45
CA GLY A 161 -10.16 -27.10 9.86
C GLY A 161 -11.09 -26.59 10.94
N GLN A 162 -10.96 -25.30 11.29
CA GLN A 162 -12.03 -24.40 11.70
C GLN A 162 -11.55 -22.97 11.46
N ARG A 163 -12.10 -22.33 10.41
CA ARG A 163 -11.95 -20.89 10.17
C ARG A 163 -12.70 -20.15 11.28
N LYS A 164 -12.04 -19.83 12.39
CA LYS A 164 -12.53 -18.86 13.36
C LYS A 164 -12.48 -17.47 12.73
N ILE A 165 -13.60 -17.05 12.16
CA ILE A 165 -13.84 -15.66 11.76
C ILE A 165 -13.94 -14.86 13.06
N SER A 166 -12.93 -14.03 13.33
CA SER A 166 -12.99 -13.06 14.43
C SER A 166 -13.91 -11.89 14.05
N PRO A 167 -14.90 -11.52 14.87
CA PRO A 167 -15.87 -10.49 14.52
C PRO A 167 -15.31 -9.11 14.87
N ARG A 168 -14.52 -8.50 13.99
CA ARG A 168 -14.20 -7.08 14.14
C ARG A 168 -13.78 -6.39 12.85
N THR A 169 -14.76 -6.04 12.03
CA THR A 169 -14.85 -4.72 11.37
C THR A 169 -16.27 -4.54 10.87
N LYS A 170 -17.00 -3.57 11.44
CA LYS A 170 -18.18 -2.97 10.82
C LYS A 170 -17.73 -2.38 9.48
N TRP A 171 -18.16 -3.00 8.39
CA TRP A 171 -18.13 -2.35 7.09
C TRP A 171 -19.39 -1.50 7.00
N HIS A 172 -19.23 -0.18 7.00
CA HIS A 172 -20.29 0.70 6.56
C HIS A 172 -20.60 0.36 5.09
N SER A 173 -21.85 0.01 4.83
CA SER A 173 -22.36 -0.12 3.46
C SER A 173 -22.34 1.25 2.80
N VAL A 174 -21.44 1.45 1.85
CA VAL A 174 -21.62 2.49 0.83
C VAL A 174 -22.30 1.80 -0.34
N GLN A 175 -23.63 1.84 -0.33
CA GLN A 175 -24.43 1.51 -1.49
C GLN A 175 -24.22 2.61 -2.55
N GLY A 176 -23.96 2.16 -3.77
CA GLY A 176 -24.46 2.80 -4.99
C GLY A 176 -23.78 4.09 -5.45
N VAL A 177 -22.78 3.95 -6.33
CA VAL A 177 -22.64 4.90 -7.46
C VAL A 177 -22.54 4.07 -8.73
N GLN A 178 -23.70 3.75 -9.30
CA GLN A 178 -23.77 3.33 -10.69
C GLN A 178 -23.72 4.56 -11.60
N VAL A 179 -22.87 4.41 -12.61
CA VAL A 179 -22.63 5.32 -13.72
C VAL A 179 -23.87 5.38 -14.61
N LEU A 180 -24.37 6.58 -14.90
CA LEU A 180 -25.17 6.82 -16.10
C LEU A 180 -24.54 7.98 -16.89
N ARG A 181 -23.83 7.62 -17.97
CA ARG A 181 -23.47 8.54 -19.06
C ARG A 181 -24.46 8.32 -20.19
N LYS A 182 -25.21 9.37 -20.57
CA LYS A 182 -25.42 9.88 -21.94
C LYS A 182 -26.77 10.61 -22.04
N ALA A 183 -26.71 11.93 -22.26
CA ALA A 183 -27.46 12.64 -23.31
C ALA A 183 -27.06 14.12 -23.27
N GLN A 184 -26.24 14.55 -24.23
CA GLN A 184 -26.09 15.96 -24.64
C GLN A 184 -26.69 16.09 -26.04
N LYS A 185 -27.24 17.28 -26.33
CA LYS A 185 -28.09 17.71 -27.46
C LYS A 185 -29.57 17.53 -27.13
N THR A 186 -30.34 18.58 -26.82
CA THR A 186 -30.56 19.85 -27.54
C THR A 186 -30.81 20.99 -26.54
N GLY A 187 -30.21 22.18 -26.63
CA GLY A 187 -30.64 23.25 -27.54
C GLY A 187 -31.84 24.02 -26.96
N GLY A 188 -31.59 25.11 -26.23
CA GLY A 188 -32.66 25.96 -25.67
C GLY A 188 -32.13 27.19 -24.94
N SER A 189 -32.04 28.30 -25.67
CA SER A 189 -31.65 29.63 -25.20
C SER A 189 -32.69 30.20 -24.23
N MET A 190 -32.29 30.72 -23.08
CA MET A 190 -33.02 31.79 -22.40
C MET A 190 -32.05 32.87 -21.94
N LYS A 191 -32.32 34.08 -22.42
CA LYS A 191 -31.65 35.33 -22.09
C LYS A 191 -32.15 35.77 -20.71
N GLU A 192 -31.24 36.06 -19.78
CA GLU A 192 -31.56 36.79 -18.56
C GLU A 192 -31.50 38.30 -18.85
N GLU A 193 -32.62 39.00 -18.65
CA GLU A 193 -32.67 40.46 -18.58
C GLU A 193 -32.30 40.94 -17.16
N PRO A 194 -31.58 42.06 -17.01
CA PRO A 194 -31.26 42.61 -15.69
C PRO A 194 -32.43 43.43 -15.10
N PRO A 195 -32.52 43.54 -13.77
CA PRO A 195 -33.62 44.24 -13.09
C PRO A 195 -33.52 45.76 -13.25
N ARG A 196 -34.67 46.39 -13.54
CA ARG A 196 -34.84 47.85 -13.50
C ARG A 196 -34.86 48.33 -12.04
N VAL A 197 -33.99 49.29 -11.76
CA VAL A 197 -34.05 50.14 -10.57
C VAL A 197 -35.09 51.23 -10.83
N SER A 198 -35.98 51.44 -9.86
CA SER A 198 -36.84 52.61 -9.72
C SER A 198 -36.72 53.13 -8.30
#